data_AF-A0AAU5KJ94-F1
#
_entry.id   AF-A0AAU5KJ94-F1
#
_cell.length_a   1.000
_cell.length_b   1.000
_cell.length_c   1.000
_cell.angle_alpha   90.00
_cell.angle_beta   90.00
_cell.angle_gamma   90.00
#
_symmetry.space_group_name_H-M   'P 1'
#
loop_
_entity.id
_entity.type
_entity.pdbx_description
1 polymer ?
#
loop_
_entity_poly.entity_id
_entity_poly.type
_entity_poly.pdbx_seq_one_letter_code
_entity_poly.pdbx_strand_id
1 'polypeptide(L)'
;MKRTTRTNRADRTDRTAVTRLLAAPLGLLTLLALAGCGTSARAGADAVGALAAPSTAGTGSATTPSASPSPAPGTSPISGPASTPGAGASPSPAGPSGSPAAGKPLAGRTIVLDPGHNPGNVDHTTEINRQVDVGNAHKECDTTGTETDAGYTEAEYTLDVVHRLRDLLQGLGATVLLTQDGDRPFGPCVDERAAIGNTAHADAAISVHGDGGPASGSGFHVIMPAKVVAGKADNSAIVGPSHQLGLAIRDTFHAATGEPYADYVADQGLDTRSDLGGLNLSTVPKVFIECGNMRNAGDAGKMTDPQWRQRAAQGLADGFTRFLRPAG
;
A
#
# COMPACT_ATOMS: atom_id res chain seq x y z
N MET A 1 23.98 -62.40 -43.90
CA MET A 1 24.42 -63.75 -43.49
C MET A 1 25.26 -63.64 -42.22
N LYS A 2 24.91 -64.47 -41.22
CA LYS A 2 25.69 -65.03 -40.09
C LYS A 2 26.70 -64.13 -39.35
N ARG A 3 26.51 -63.77 -38.07
CA ARG A 3 26.52 -64.55 -36.80
C ARG A 3 27.91 -64.62 -36.13
N THR A 4 27.93 -64.22 -34.85
CA THR A 4 28.73 -64.75 -33.71
C THR A 4 30.24 -64.43 -33.71
N THR A 5 30.95 -64.22 -32.59
CA THR A 5 30.91 -64.91 -31.28
C THR A 5 31.78 -64.15 -30.24
N ARG A 6 31.29 -63.96 -29.00
CA ARG A 6 31.74 -64.59 -27.71
C ARG A 6 32.96 -63.95 -27.00
N THR A 7 32.74 -63.34 -25.82
CA THR A 7 33.04 -63.83 -24.42
C THR A 7 34.54 -63.81 -24.05
N ASN A 8 35.00 -63.39 -22.87
CA ASN A 8 34.60 -63.89 -21.55
C ASN A 8 35.27 -63.10 -20.40
N ARG A 9 34.63 -63.13 -19.21
CA ARG A 9 35.12 -63.18 -17.80
C ARG A 9 36.39 -62.41 -17.40
N ALA A 10 36.30 -61.45 -16.48
CA ALA A 10 36.15 -61.60 -15.02
C ALA A 10 37.40 -62.12 -14.32
N ASP A 11 38.03 -61.30 -13.47
CA ASP A 11 38.56 -61.77 -12.20
C ASP A 11 38.62 -60.64 -11.15
N ARG A 12 38.41 -61.04 -9.90
CA ARG A 12 38.19 -60.26 -8.68
C ARG A 12 39.14 -60.83 -7.64
N THR A 13 39.96 -60.01 -6.99
CA THR A 13 40.44 -60.13 -5.58
C THR A 13 41.63 -59.19 -5.38
N ASP A 14 41.53 -58.17 -4.52
CA ASP A 14 41.69 -58.16 -3.06
C ASP A 14 43.14 -57.89 -2.63
N ARG A 15 43.33 -56.80 -1.86
CA ARG A 15 44.47 -56.59 -0.94
C ARG A 15 44.29 -55.31 -0.10
N THR A 16 43.67 -55.53 1.06
CA THR A 16 43.98 -55.00 2.40
C THR A 16 44.89 -53.77 2.61
N ALA A 17 44.33 -52.85 3.42
CA ALA A 17 44.89 -52.04 4.52
C ALA A 17 45.85 -50.87 4.23
N VAL A 18 45.51 -49.68 4.75
CA VAL A 18 46.18 -49.04 5.92
C VAL A 18 45.40 -47.76 6.32
N THR A 19 45.10 -47.69 7.60
CA THR A 19 44.42 -46.64 8.38
C THR A 19 45.21 -45.31 8.40
N ARG A 20 44.55 -44.16 8.15
CA ARG A 20 44.92 -42.87 8.76
C ARG A 20 43.67 -42.01 9.02
N LEU A 21 43.44 -41.75 10.31
CA LEU A 21 42.53 -40.74 10.86
C LEU A 21 42.93 -39.34 10.39
N LEU A 22 41.96 -38.54 9.97
CA LEU A 22 42.00 -37.08 10.11
C LEU A 22 40.59 -36.60 10.47
N ALA A 23 40.47 -36.04 11.67
CA ALA A 23 39.28 -35.37 12.18
C ALA A 23 39.20 -33.93 11.62
N ALA A 24 37.99 -33.48 11.30
CA ALA A 24 37.68 -32.07 11.07
C ALA A 24 36.30 -31.76 11.69
N PRO A 25 36.14 -30.68 12.47
CA PRO A 25 34.94 -30.45 13.26
C PRO A 25 33.82 -29.78 12.46
N LEU A 26 32.59 -30.19 12.78
CA LEU A 26 31.34 -29.46 12.54
C LEU A 26 31.36 -28.13 13.32
N GLY A 27 30.94 -27.05 12.67
CA GLY A 27 30.66 -25.75 13.29
C GLY A 27 29.48 -25.08 12.60
N LEU A 28 28.28 -25.47 13.02
CA LEU A 28 26.99 -24.86 12.70
C LEU A 28 26.89 -23.50 13.41
N LEU A 29 26.76 -22.39 12.69
CA LEU A 29 26.53 -21.07 13.28
C LEU A 29 25.05 -20.68 13.08
N THR A 30 24.24 -21.00 14.08
CA THR A 30 22.89 -20.47 14.29
C THR A 30 22.99 -19.06 14.86
N LEU A 31 22.51 -18.05 14.12
CA LEU A 31 22.37 -16.68 14.62
C LEU A 31 21.02 -16.57 15.36
N LEU A 32 21.08 -16.63 16.69
CA LEU A 32 19.97 -16.40 17.60
C LEU A 32 20.06 -14.95 18.11
N ALA A 33 19.22 -14.04 17.62
CA ALA A 33 19.12 -12.68 18.16
C ALA A 33 18.09 -12.70 19.31
N LEU A 34 18.58 -12.60 20.55
CA LEU A 34 17.75 -12.36 21.72
C LEU A 34 17.75 -10.88 22.10
N ALA A 35 16.56 -10.45 22.51
CA ALA A 35 16.20 -9.17 23.09
C ALA A 35 17.06 -8.75 24.29
N GLY A 36 17.11 -7.44 24.50
CA GLY A 36 17.93 -6.79 25.52
C GLY A 36 17.38 -6.79 26.95
N CYS A 37 18.17 -6.19 27.83
CA CYS A 37 17.76 -5.48 29.04
C CYS A 37 18.98 -4.73 29.61
N GLY A 38 18.78 -3.56 30.22
CA GLY A 38 19.70 -3.07 31.25
C GLY A 38 20.27 -1.65 31.09
N THR A 39 19.54 -0.71 31.67
CA THR A 39 19.86 0.67 32.07
C THR A 39 21.28 0.96 32.59
N SER A 40 21.77 2.19 32.37
CA SER A 40 22.37 3.05 33.41
C SER A 40 22.60 4.49 32.93
N ALA A 41 22.10 5.44 33.71
CA ALA A 41 22.38 6.87 33.60
C ALA A 41 23.74 7.22 34.23
N ARG A 42 24.47 8.19 33.68
CA ARG A 42 25.23 9.18 34.46
C ARG A 42 25.67 10.39 33.63
N ALA A 43 25.55 11.55 34.27
CA ALA A 43 25.90 12.88 33.81
C ALA A 43 27.42 13.11 33.69
N GLY A 44 27.80 14.11 32.89
CA GLY A 44 29.14 14.70 32.86
C GLY A 44 29.24 15.79 31.80
N ALA A 45 29.22 17.04 32.23
CA ALA A 45 29.60 18.21 31.44
C ALA A 45 31.12 18.23 31.22
N ASP A 46 31.59 18.69 30.06
CA ASP A 46 32.41 19.90 29.96
C ASP A 46 32.82 20.21 28.51
N ALA A 47 32.93 21.50 28.25
CA ALA A 47 33.18 22.17 26.99
C ALA A 47 34.62 21.99 26.46
N VAL A 48 34.84 22.21 25.15
CA VAL A 48 35.56 23.37 24.55
C VAL A 48 36.00 23.04 23.11
N GLY A 49 35.93 24.03 22.21
CA GLY A 49 36.72 24.02 20.97
C GLY A 49 36.08 24.65 19.73
N ALA A 50 35.58 25.88 19.80
CA ALA A 50 35.22 26.67 18.63
C ALA A 50 36.11 27.94 18.54
N LEU A 51 36.85 28.06 17.44
CA LEU A 51 37.59 29.22 16.92
C LEU A 51 37.66 29.00 15.40
N ALA A 52 37.50 29.93 14.45
CA ALA A 52 37.28 31.38 14.38
C ALA A 52 36.80 31.64 12.91
N ALA A 53 35.73 32.39 12.63
CA ALA A 53 35.69 33.86 12.36
C ALA A 53 36.11 34.25 10.90
N PRO A 54 35.80 35.48 10.39
CA PRO A 54 34.92 35.68 9.23
C PRO A 54 35.52 36.56 8.10
N SER A 55 34.79 36.76 6.99
CA SER A 55 34.89 37.89 6.02
C SER A 55 33.92 37.61 4.85
N THR A 56 33.25 38.51 4.14
CA THR A 56 33.03 39.97 4.16
C THR A 56 31.86 40.24 3.19
N ALA A 57 31.18 41.36 3.40
CA ALA A 57 30.05 41.86 2.64
C ALA A 57 30.34 42.13 1.13
N GLY A 58 29.27 42.06 0.33
CA GLY A 58 29.19 42.58 -1.03
C GLY A 58 27.76 43.01 -1.34
N THR A 59 27.55 44.33 -1.34
CA THR A 59 26.30 45.08 -1.58
C THR A 59 26.00 45.32 -3.07
N GLY A 60 24.71 45.50 -3.38
CA GLY A 60 24.18 46.19 -4.57
C GLY A 60 23.67 45.25 -5.67
N SER A 61 22.51 45.43 -6.31
CA SER A 61 21.61 46.58 -6.40
C SER A 61 20.22 46.15 -6.83
N ALA A 62 19.24 46.96 -6.43
CA ALA A 62 17.84 46.90 -6.81
C ALA A 62 17.61 47.27 -8.28
N THR A 63 16.62 46.61 -8.92
CA THR A 63 15.77 47.20 -9.97
C THR A 63 14.44 46.46 -10.03
N THR A 64 13.37 47.14 -9.64
CA THR A 64 11.99 47.02 -10.16
C THR A 64 11.64 48.38 -10.80
N PRO A 65 10.53 48.62 -11.52
CA PRO A 65 9.36 47.77 -11.78
C PRO A 65 8.84 47.84 -13.25
N SER A 66 7.67 47.22 -13.48
CA SER A 66 6.63 47.49 -14.51
C SER A 66 6.30 46.25 -15.33
N ALA A 67 5.10 46.01 -15.84
CA ALA A 67 3.73 46.49 -15.61
C ALA A 67 2.88 45.62 -16.56
N SER A 68 1.68 45.19 -16.17
CA SER A 68 0.72 44.55 -17.09
C SER A 68 0.26 45.55 -18.17
N PRO A 69 -0.30 45.06 -19.30
CA PRO A 69 -1.77 44.97 -19.34
C PRO A 69 -2.35 43.80 -20.18
N SER A 70 -3.53 43.32 -19.79
CA SER A 70 -4.55 42.77 -20.71
C SER A 70 -5.43 43.90 -21.23
N PRO A 71 -5.97 43.77 -22.46
CA PRO A 71 -7.43 43.77 -22.64
C PRO A 71 -7.87 42.70 -23.68
N ALA A 72 -8.88 41.88 -23.42
CA ALA A 72 -10.33 42.07 -23.66
C ALA A 72 -10.80 41.66 -25.10
N PRO A 73 -12.08 41.28 -25.27
CA PRO A 73 -12.55 40.32 -26.28
C PRO A 73 -13.11 40.94 -27.55
N GLY A 74 -13.06 40.20 -28.67
CA GLY A 74 -13.68 40.56 -29.95
C GLY A 74 -14.92 39.74 -30.24
N THR A 75 -16.07 40.41 -30.39
CA THR A 75 -17.35 39.90 -30.91
C THR A 75 -17.72 40.65 -32.20
N SER A 76 -18.58 40.01 -33.02
CA SER A 76 -19.48 40.56 -34.08
C SER A 76 -19.15 40.08 -35.53
N PRO A 77 -20.05 40.23 -36.53
CA PRO A 77 -21.32 39.51 -36.69
C PRO A 77 -21.69 39.07 -38.16
N ILE A 78 -22.71 38.20 -38.29
CA ILE A 78 -23.80 38.06 -39.31
C ILE A 78 -23.49 38.12 -40.84
N SER A 79 -23.91 37.08 -41.61
CA SER A 79 -24.93 37.13 -42.71
C SER A 79 -24.98 35.85 -43.55
N GLY A 80 -26.20 35.40 -43.94
CA GLY A 80 -26.53 34.14 -44.66
C GLY A 80 -26.25 34.12 -46.18
N PRO A 81 -26.92 33.28 -47.02
CA PRO A 81 -28.39 33.06 -47.03
C PRO A 81 -28.87 31.59 -47.21
N ALA A 82 -30.21 31.44 -47.23
CA ALA A 82 -31.02 30.24 -47.30
C ALA A 82 -31.30 29.70 -48.72
N SER A 83 -31.69 28.41 -48.81
CA SER A 83 -32.60 27.71 -49.77
C SER A 83 -32.25 26.20 -49.74
N THR A 84 -33.09 25.17 -49.66
CA THR A 84 -34.50 24.85 -50.02
C THR A 84 -34.96 23.59 -49.23
N PRO A 85 -36.27 23.28 -49.11
CA PRO A 85 -36.78 22.07 -48.45
C PRO A 85 -37.07 20.91 -49.42
N GLY A 86 -36.54 19.72 -49.12
CA GLY A 86 -36.79 18.46 -49.83
C GLY A 86 -37.58 17.46 -48.97
N ALA A 87 -38.60 16.86 -49.56
CA ALA A 87 -39.65 16.08 -48.95
C ALA A 87 -39.25 14.66 -48.50
N GLY A 88 -39.96 14.16 -47.47
CA GLY A 88 -40.44 12.78 -47.40
C GLY A 88 -39.55 11.74 -46.69
N ALA A 89 -39.78 11.53 -45.39
CA ALA A 89 -39.46 10.27 -44.72
C ALA A 89 -40.56 9.90 -43.71
N SER A 90 -41.15 8.72 -43.89
CA SER A 90 -42.18 8.11 -43.04
C SER A 90 -41.74 7.94 -41.58
N PRO A 91 -42.66 8.04 -40.60
CA PRO A 91 -42.35 7.73 -39.22
C PRO A 91 -42.30 6.20 -39.02
N SER A 92 -41.13 5.67 -38.67
CA SER A 92 -41.04 4.36 -38.01
C SER A 92 -41.29 4.53 -36.50
N PRO A 93 -41.99 3.60 -35.85
CA PRO A 93 -42.41 3.76 -34.46
C PRO A 93 -41.21 3.72 -33.52
N ALA A 94 -41.12 4.72 -32.65
CA ALA A 94 -40.18 4.74 -31.54
C ALA A 94 -40.50 3.59 -30.58
N GLY A 95 -39.62 2.58 -30.53
CA GLY A 95 -39.62 1.61 -29.43
C GLY A 95 -39.20 2.30 -28.13
N PRO A 96 -39.77 1.94 -26.98
CA PRO A 96 -39.31 2.45 -25.69
C PRO A 96 -37.97 1.77 -25.36
N SER A 97 -36.86 2.42 -25.66
CA SER A 97 -35.54 2.06 -25.11
C SER A 97 -35.12 3.11 -24.10
N GLY A 98 -35.63 2.97 -22.89
CA GLY A 98 -35.07 3.58 -21.70
C GLY A 98 -34.82 2.48 -20.69
N SER A 99 -33.65 1.83 -20.75
CA SER A 99 -33.12 1.24 -19.51
C SER A 99 -32.96 2.39 -18.52
N PRO A 100 -33.39 2.25 -17.25
CA PRO A 100 -33.05 3.25 -16.24
C PRO A 100 -31.54 3.44 -16.28
N ALA A 101 -31.08 4.70 -16.35
CA ALA A 101 -29.67 4.99 -16.15
C ALA A 101 -29.27 4.35 -14.82
N ALA A 102 -28.49 3.28 -14.87
CA ALA A 102 -28.03 2.61 -13.67
C ALA A 102 -27.27 3.66 -12.86
N GLY A 103 -27.75 3.94 -11.64
CA GLY A 103 -27.08 4.87 -10.73
C GLY A 103 -25.62 4.48 -10.55
N LYS A 104 -24.78 5.44 -10.14
CA LYS A 104 -23.36 5.15 -9.89
C LYS A 104 -23.24 3.97 -8.89
N PRO A 105 -22.35 2.99 -9.13
CA PRO A 105 -22.40 1.69 -8.45
C PRO A 105 -22.12 1.76 -6.95
N LEU A 106 -21.50 2.85 -6.46
CA LEU A 106 -21.22 3.09 -5.05
C LEU A 106 -21.99 4.29 -4.49
N ALA A 107 -23.03 4.77 -5.17
CA ALA A 107 -23.87 5.85 -4.68
C ALA A 107 -24.42 5.54 -3.28
N GLY A 108 -24.21 6.45 -2.34
CA GLY A 108 -24.65 6.31 -0.94
C GLY A 108 -23.73 5.48 -0.05
N ARG A 109 -22.62 4.97 -0.57
CA ARG A 109 -21.59 4.28 0.22
C ARG A 109 -20.57 5.26 0.79
N THR A 110 -20.12 5.02 2.01
CA THR A 110 -18.99 5.71 2.65
C THR A 110 -17.81 4.76 2.77
N ILE A 111 -16.66 5.14 2.22
CA ILE A 111 -15.43 4.35 2.24
C ILE A 111 -14.32 5.17 2.89
N VAL A 112 -13.56 4.55 3.81
CA VAL A 112 -12.39 5.18 4.43
C VAL A 112 -11.11 4.59 3.87
N LEU A 113 -10.23 5.45 3.39
CA LEU A 113 -8.92 5.09 2.86
C LEU A 113 -7.84 5.55 3.83
N ASP A 114 -6.94 4.64 4.18
CA ASP A 114 -5.87 4.87 5.13
C ASP A 114 -4.53 4.75 4.39
N PRO A 115 -3.92 5.88 3.95
CA PRO A 115 -2.57 5.85 3.42
C PRO A 115 -1.62 5.60 4.60
N GLY A 116 -1.03 4.41 4.63
CA GLY A 116 -0.13 3.97 5.69
C GLY A 116 1.02 4.94 5.91
N HIS A 117 1.40 5.12 7.18
CA HIS A 117 2.46 6.05 7.61
C HIS A 117 2.15 7.51 7.27
N ASN A 118 3.14 8.40 7.44
CA ASN A 118 3.09 9.79 7.03
C ASN A 118 4.46 10.29 6.57
N PRO A 119 4.52 11.18 5.56
CA PRO A 119 5.78 11.71 5.05
C PRO A 119 6.66 12.38 6.12
N GLY A 120 6.06 13.05 7.11
CA GLY A 120 6.80 13.75 8.16
C GLY A 120 7.21 12.89 9.37
N ASN A 121 6.80 11.62 9.46
CA ASN A 121 7.07 10.79 10.64
C ASN A 121 8.57 10.68 10.99
N VAL A 122 9.46 10.74 10.00
CA VAL A 122 10.92 10.66 10.19
C VAL A 122 11.47 11.78 11.08
N ASP A 123 10.83 12.96 11.08
CA ASP A 123 11.24 14.12 11.87
C ASP A 123 10.57 14.16 13.26
N HIS A 124 9.64 13.22 13.53
CA HIS A 124 8.77 13.20 14.72
C HIS A 124 8.83 11.88 15.48
N THR A 125 10.04 11.31 15.58
CA THR A 125 10.25 9.99 16.20
C THR A 125 9.80 9.92 17.65
N THR A 126 9.83 11.02 18.41
CA THR A 126 9.36 11.02 19.81
C THR A 126 7.86 10.85 19.89
N GLU A 127 7.13 11.54 19.02
CA GLU A 127 5.67 11.55 18.99
C GLU A 127 5.11 10.22 18.46
N ILE A 128 5.69 9.66 17.40
CA ILE A 128 5.23 8.39 16.82
C ILE A 128 5.60 7.18 17.69
N ASN A 129 6.67 7.26 18.50
CA ASN A 129 7.03 6.18 19.44
C ASN A 129 6.14 6.14 20.70
N ARG A 130 5.28 7.13 20.92
CA ARG A 130 4.33 7.12 22.05
C ARG A 130 3.43 5.89 21.94
N GLN A 131 3.32 5.14 23.03
CA GLN A 131 2.48 3.94 23.06
C GLN A 131 0.99 4.27 23.05
N VAL A 132 0.22 3.54 22.24
CA VAL A 132 -1.24 3.59 22.16
C VAL A 132 -1.81 2.19 22.41
N ASP A 133 -2.97 2.15 23.06
CA ASP A 133 -3.71 0.91 23.31
C ASP A 133 -4.35 0.42 22.00
N VAL A 134 -3.97 -0.79 21.57
CA VAL A 134 -4.47 -1.46 20.35
C VAL A 134 -5.49 -2.58 20.65
N GLY A 135 -6.07 -2.56 21.86
CA GLY A 135 -7.10 -3.48 22.34
C GLY A 135 -6.53 -4.66 23.13
N ASN A 136 -5.61 -5.42 22.53
CA ASN A 136 -4.99 -6.59 23.14
C ASN A 136 -3.50 -6.38 23.54
N ALA A 137 -2.95 -5.21 23.25
CA ALA A 137 -1.57 -4.83 23.54
C ALA A 137 -1.42 -3.29 23.51
N HIS A 138 -0.19 -2.81 23.74
CA HIS A 138 0.21 -1.45 23.39
C HIS A 138 1.22 -1.51 22.24
N LYS A 139 1.16 -0.54 21.32
CA LYS A 139 2.12 -0.37 20.23
C LYS A 139 2.43 1.11 20.03
N GLU A 140 3.49 1.39 19.29
CA GLU A 140 3.82 2.74 18.84
C GLU A 140 2.61 3.40 18.14
N CYS A 141 2.47 4.71 18.32
CA CYS A 141 1.44 5.53 17.70
C CYS A 141 1.48 5.36 16.17
N ASP A 142 2.67 5.46 15.57
CA ASP A 142 2.88 5.23 14.14
C ASP A 142 4.35 4.82 13.91
N THR A 143 4.70 4.49 12.67
CA THR A 143 6.08 4.25 12.24
C THR A 143 6.40 5.05 10.97
N THR A 144 7.67 5.13 10.59
CA THR A 144 8.08 5.80 9.35
C THR A 144 7.68 5.04 8.08
N GLY A 145 7.38 3.75 8.20
CA GLY A 145 7.31 2.84 7.06
C GLY A 145 8.69 2.44 6.54
N THR A 146 8.69 1.63 5.48
CA THR A 146 9.89 1.25 4.72
C THR A 146 10.15 2.22 3.57
N GLU A 147 11.12 1.88 2.71
CA GLU A 147 11.39 2.58 1.46
C GLU A 147 12.00 1.61 0.46
N THR A 148 12.03 2.00 -0.82
CA THR A 148 12.85 1.32 -1.82
C THR A 148 14.33 1.63 -1.61
N ASP A 149 15.23 0.80 -2.16
CA ASP A 149 16.68 1.08 -2.11
C ASP A 149 17.08 2.39 -2.83
N ALA A 150 16.19 2.93 -3.67
CA ALA A 150 16.38 4.23 -4.33
C ALA A 150 15.82 5.41 -3.53
N GLY A 151 15.26 5.18 -2.33
CA GLY A 151 14.75 6.22 -1.43
C GLY A 151 13.31 6.66 -1.69
N TYR A 152 12.55 5.98 -2.55
CA TYR A 152 11.10 6.22 -2.64
C TYR A 152 10.43 5.62 -1.40
N THR A 153 9.85 6.47 -0.56
CA THR A 153 9.34 6.06 0.76
C THR A 153 7.97 5.38 0.65
N GLU A 154 7.67 4.50 1.61
CA GLU A 154 6.35 3.88 1.70
C GLU A 154 5.27 4.94 1.87
N ALA A 155 5.48 5.95 2.72
CA ALA A 155 4.52 7.01 2.96
C ALA A 155 4.18 7.82 1.69
N GLU A 156 5.15 8.07 0.81
CA GLU A 156 4.90 8.71 -0.49
C GLU A 156 4.15 7.77 -1.45
N TYR A 157 4.47 6.47 -1.44
CA TYR A 157 3.78 5.47 -2.25
C TYR A 157 2.30 5.33 -1.85
N THR A 158 2.03 5.14 -0.56
CA THR A 158 0.66 4.91 -0.06
C THR A 158 -0.22 6.13 -0.29
N LEU A 159 0.32 7.34 -0.08
CA LEU A 159 -0.41 8.59 -0.31
C LEU A 159 -0.81 8.75 -1.79
N ASP A 160 0.11 8.52 -2.73
CA ASP A 160 -0.20 8.59 -4.18
C ASP A 160 -1.25 7.55 -4.59
N VAL A 161 -1.13 6.29 -4.14
CA VAL A 161 -2.12 5.24 -4.46
C VAL A 161 -3.49 5.57 -3.86
N VAL A 162 -3.54 6.06 -2.62
CA VAL A 162 -4.80 6.44 -1.97
C VAL A 162 -5.47 7.63 -2.65
N HIS A 163 -4.72 8.63 -3.12
CA HIS A 163 -5.29 9.74 -3.90
C HIS A 163 -5.93 9.26 -5.20
N ARG A 164 -5.25 8.37 -5.94
CA ARG A 164 -5.82 7.76 -7.15
C ARG A 164 -7.08 6.96 -6.84
N LEU A 165 -7.04 6.17 -5.77
CA LEU A 165 -8.18 5.36 -5.32
C LEU A 165 -9.37 6.23 -4.90
N ARG A 166 -9.12 7.33 -4.18
CA ARG A 166 -10.14 8.32 -3.80
C ARG A 166 -10.86 8.83 -5.04
N ASP A 167 -10.11 9.30 -6.03
CA ASP A 167 -10.68 9.91 -7.24
C ASP A 167 -11.54 8.89 -8.03
N LEU A 168 -11.08 7.64 -8.11
CA LEU A 168 -11.85 6.54 -8.72
C LEU A 168 -13.16 6.26 -7.96
N LEU A 169 -13.09 6.09 -6.64
CA LEU A 169 -14.27 5.78 -5.80
C LEU A 169 -15.29 6.92 -5.78
N GLN A 170 -14.85 8.18 -5.75
CA GLN A 170 -15.71 9.36 -5.89
C GLN A 170 -16.37 9.41 -7.29
N GLY A 171 -15.61 9.05 -8.33
CA GLY A 171 -16.14 8.84 -9.68
C GLY A 171 -17.30 7.84 -9.71
N LEU A 172 -17.15 6.74 -8.96
CA LEU A 172 -18.15 5.67 -8.76
C LEU A 172 -19.27 6.02 -7.77
N GLY A 173 -19.25 7.23 -7.19
CA GLY A 173 -20.35 7.78 -6.38
C GLY A 173 -20.24 7.56 -4.87
N ALA A 174 -19.12 7.03 -4.39
CA ALA A 174 -18.88 6.90 -2.95
C ALA A 174 -18.54 8.25 -2.31
N THR A 175 -18.95 8.44 -1.07
CA THR A 175 -18.32 9.38 -0.14
C THR A 175 -17.00 8.76 0.32
N VAL A 176 -15.89 9.48 0.16
CA VAL A 176 -14.56 8.97 0.52
C VAL A 176 -13.94 9.86 1.58
N LEU A 177 -13.46 9.24 2.66
CA LEU A 177 -12.71 9.88 3.74
C LEU A 177 -11.30 9.33 3.77
N LEU A 178 -10.31 10.19 4.02
CA LEU A 178 -8.92 9.80 4.23
C LEU A 178 -8.60 9.89 5.72
N THR A 179 -7.79 8.97 6.23
CA THR A 179 -7.28 9.08 7.61
C THR A 179 -6.24 10.20 7.75
N GLN A 180 -5.51 10.50 6.67
CA GLN A 180 -4.55 11.59 6.53
C GLN A 180 -4.36 11.96 5.06
N ASP A 181 -3.96 13.20 4.79
CA ASP A 181 -3.79 13.71 3.42
C ASP A 181 -2.42 14.37 3.17
N GLY A 182 -1.40 14.03 3.99
CA GLY A 182 -0.08 14.66 3.96
C GLY A 182 -0.06 16.08 4.53
N ASP A 183 -1.10 16.49 5.25
CA ASP A 183 -1.36 17.85 5.73
C ASP A 183 -1.01 18.05 7.22
N ARG A 184 -0.38 17.06 7.84
CA ARG A 184 0.03 17.08 9.26
C ARG A 184 1.50 16.68 9.43
N PRO A 185 2.16 17.17 10.50
CA PRO A 185 3.58 16.89 10.74
C PRO A 185 3.87 15.39 10.98
N PHE A 186 2.99 14.68 11.67
CA PHE A 186 3.12 13.24 11.95
C PHE A 186 1.76 12.63 12.32
N GLY A 187 1.64 11.29 12.28
CA GLY A 187 0.40 10.57 12.59
C GLY A 187 -0.74 10.89 11.61
N PRO A 188 -2.00 10.50 11.83
CA PRO A 188 -2.63 10.03 13.06
C PRO A 188 -2.07 8.73 13.58
N CYS A 189 -2.22 8.53 14.89
CA CYS A 189 -1.86 7.25 15.48
C CYS A 189 -2.76 6.12 14.97
N VAL A 190 -2.31 4.87 15.02
CA VAL A 190 -3.06 3.70 14.52
C VAL A 190 -4.45 3.53 15.16
N ASP A 191 -4.64 3.98 16.40
CA ASP A 191 -5.93 3.99 17.09
C ASP A 191 -6.86 5.12 16.60
N GLU A 192 -6.31 6.31 16.34
CA GLU A 192 -7.01 7.42 15.69
C GLU A 192 -7.43 7.05 14.25
N ARG A 193 -6.56 6.39 13.48
CA ARG A 193 -6.86 5.87 12.13
C ARG A 193 -8.05 4.92 12.13
N ALA A 194 -8.15 4.03 13.12
CA ALA A 194 -9.31 3.15 13.28
C ALA A 194 -10.57 3.93 13.67
N ALA A 195 -10.44 4.89 14.60
CA ALA A 195 -11.56 5.70 15.08
C ALA A 195 -12.22 6.51 13.96
N ILE A 196 -11.47 7.04 13.01
CA ILE A 196 -12.02 7.78 11.85
C ILE A 196 -13.06 6.96 11.09
N GLY A 197 -12.75 5.69 10.79
CA GLY A 197 -13.69 4.80 10.10
C GLY A 197 -14.93 4.45 10.93
N ASN A 198 -14.71 4.24 12.23
CA ASN A 198 -15.79 3.91 13.17
C ASN A 198 -16.76 5.09 13.35
N THR A 199 -16.25 6.30 13.55
CA THR A 199 -17.03 7.54 13.70
C THR A 199 -17.79 7.90 12.44
N ALA A 200 -17.21 7.64 11.27
CA ALA A 200 -17.88 7.85 9.99
C ALA A 200 -19.00 6.85 9.70
N HIS A 201 -19.11 5.76 10.48
CA HIS A 201 -19.97 4.63 10.17
C HIS A 201 -19.74 4.12 8.72
N ALA A 202 -18.47 4.04 8.31
CA ALA A 202 -18.14 3.67 6.95
C ALA A 202 -18.63 2.25 6.61
N ASP A 203 -19.04 2.05 5.35
CA ASP A 203 -19.42 0.73 4.84
C ASP A 203 -18.22 -0.21 4.73
N ALA A 204 -17.02 0.36 4.49
CA ALA A 204 -15.77 -0.38 4.43
C ALA A 204 -14.56 0.57 4.61
N ALA A 205 -13.43 0.01 5.02
CA ALA A 205 -12.15 0.70 5.10
C ALA A 205 -11.00 -0.15 4.56
N ILE A 206 -9.93 0.49 4.10
CA ILE A 206 -8.67 -0.19 3.74
C ILE A 206 -7.47 0.64 4.19
N SER A 207 -6.44 -0.05 4.70
CA SER A 207 -5.09 0.52 4.83
C SER A 207 -4.22 0.08 3.68
N VAL A 208 -3.62 1.03 2.96
CA VAL A 208 -2.71 0.76 1.83
C VAL A 208 -1.28 0.92 2.31
N HIS A 209 -0.46 -0.09 2.05
CA HIS A 209 0.93 -0.21 2.49
C HIS A 209 1.84 -0.81 1.41
N GLY A 210 3.14 -0.76 1.67
CA GLY A 210 4.18 -1.48 0.93
C GLY A 210 5.12 -2.17 1.91
N ASP A 211 5.47 -3.44 1.67
CA ASP A 211 6.20 -4.23 2.66
C ASP A 211 7.73 -4.07 2.53
N GLY A 212 8.44 -4.39 3.60
CA GLY A 212 9.90 -4.47 3.67
C GLY A 212 10.35 -5.90 3.97
N GLY A 213 10.28 -6.79 2.98
CA GLY A 213 10.68 -8.20 3.11
C GLY A 213 12.14 -8.48 2.70
N PRO A 214 12.54 -9.77 2.64
CA PRO A 214 13.82 -10.18 2.06
C PRO A 214 13.93 -9.70 0.61
N ALA A 215 15.11 -9.27 0.15
CA ALA A 215 15.28 -8.74 -1.22
C ALA A 215 14.88 -9.75 -2.33
N SER A 216 14.93 -11.05 -2.04
CA SER A 216 14.50 -12.11 -2.95
C SER A 216 12.98 -12.35 -2.97
N GLY A 217 12.25 -11.92 -1.94
CA GLY A 217 10.81 -12.11 -1.83
C GLY A 217 10.06 -11.06 -2.63
N SER A 218 8.95 -11.42 -3.27
CA SER A 218 8.15 -10.54 -4.13
C SER A 218 6.66 -10.87 -4.00
N GLY A 219 5.82 -9.92 -4.36
CA GLY A 219 4.38 -10.08 -4.42
C GLY A 219 3.64 -9.36 -3.30
N PHE A 220 2.32 -9.32 -3.46
CA PHE A 220 1.40 -8.61 -2.57
C PHE A 220 0.67 -9.58 -1.63
N HIS A 221 0.18 -9.08 -0.50
CA HIS A 221 -0.75 -9.82 0.34
C HIS A 221 -1.77 -8.89 1.02
N VAL A 222 -2.90 -9.48 1.41
CA VAL A 222 -3.99 -8.78 2.10
C VAL A 222 -4.09 -9.32 3.52
N ILE A 223 -4.02 -8.41 4.50
CA ILE A 223 -4.10 -8.76 5.91
C ILE A 223 -5.54 -8.52 6.40
N MET A 224 -6.11 -9.57 6.99
CA MET A 224 -7.46 -9.61 7.53
C MET A 224 -7.44 -9.69 9.06
N PRO A 225 -8.47 -9.15 9.73
CA PRO A 225 -8.55 -9.19 11.18
C PRO A 225 -8.80 -10.62 11.67
N ALA A 226 -7.92 -11.11 12.53
CA ALA A 226 -8.28 -12.16 13.47
C ALA A 226 -9.27 -11.60 14.50
N LYS A 227 -10.09 -12.47 15.10
CA LYS A 227 -11.03 -12.07 16.15
C LYS A 227 -10.27 -11.61 17.40
N VAL A 228 -10.53 -10.38 17.82
CA VAL A 228 -10.04 -9.78 19.06
C VAL A 228 -11.24 -9.27 19.85
N VAL A 229 -11.38 -9.78 21.07
CA VAL A 229 -12.32 -9.31 22.10
C VAL A 229 -11.49 -9.12 23.38
N ALA A 230 -10.90 -7.93 23.51
CA ALA A 230 -9.96 -7.60 24.58
C ALA A 230 -9.86 -6.09 24.76
N GLY A 231 -9.74 -5.63 26.01
CA GLY A 231 -9.66 -4.20 26.32
C GLY A 231 -10.84 -3.43 25.71
N LYS A 232 -10.53 -2.37 24.97
CA LYS A 232 -11.52 -1.57 24.21
C LYS A 232 -11.88 -2.14 22.84
N ALA A 233 -11.25 -3.25 22.41
CA ALA A 233 -11.48 -3.87 21.11
C ALA A 233 -12.54 -4.98 21.18
N ASP A 234 -13.55 -4.87 20.33
CA ASP A 234 -14.39 -5.99 19.89
C ASP A 234 -14.62 -5.87 18.39
N ASN A 235 -13.83 -6.61 17.61
CA ASN A 235 -13.94 -6.64 16.15
C ASN A 235 -14.73 -7.85 15.64
N SER A 236 -15.42 -8.58 16.53
CA SER A 236 -16.03 -9.87 16.19
C SER A 236 -17.07 -9.76 15.07
N ALA A 237 -17.81 -8.65 15.04
CA ALA A 237 -18.82 -8.37 14.01
C ALA A 237 -18.23 -8.17 12.61
N ILE A 238 -16.96 -7.75 12.51
CA ILE A 238 -16.35 -7.37 11.22
C ILE A 238 -15.43 -8.45 10.64
N VAL A 239 -15.10 -9.53 11.38
CA VAL A 239 -14.23 -10.60 10.87
C VAL A 239 -14.77 -11.22 9.58
N GLY A 240 -16.05 -11.62 9.57
CA GLY A 240 -16.69 -12.22 8.39
C GLY A 240 -16.76 -11.25 7.18
N PRO A 241 -17.34 -10.04 7.35
CA PRO A 241 -17.35 -9.03 6.29
C PRO A 241 -15.96 -8.63 5.79
N SER A 242 -14.97 -8.49 6.67
CA SER A 242 -13.59 -8.15 6.28
C SER A 242 -12.92 -9.28 5.52
N HIS A 243 -13.26 -10.54 5.80
CA HIS A 243 -12.79 -11.66 4.98
C HIS A 243 -13.34 -11.60 3.55
N GLN A 244 -14.62 -11.24 3.37
CA GLN A 244 -15.19 -11.06 2.03
C GLN A 244 -14.58 -9.86 1.29
N LEU A 245 -14.34 -8.75 2.00
CA LEU A 245 -13.59 -7.62 1.47
C LEU A 245 -12.17 -8.03 1.06
N GLY A 246 -11.46 -8.77 1.91
CA GLY A 246 -10.09 -9.21 1.65
C GLY A 246 -9.97 -10.10 0.42
N LEU A 247 -10.90 -11.04 0.25
CA LEU A 247 -10.99 -11.85 -0.98
C LEU A 247 -11.25 -11.00 -2.22
N ALA A 248 -12.19 -10.05 -2.13
CA ALA A 248 -12.50 -9.17 -3.25
C ALA A 248 -11.28 -8.35 -3.66
N ILE A 249 -10.62 -7.70 -2.69
CA ILE A 249 -9.41 -6.89 -2.89
C ILE A 249 -8.28 -7.74 -3.46
N ARG A 250 -8.00 -8.91 -2.90
CA ARG A 250 -6.93 -9.80 -3.40
C ARG A 250 -7.15 -10.14 -4.88
N ASP A 251 -8.33 -10.63 -5.22
CA ASP A 251 -8.62 -11.09 -6.57
C ASP A 251 -8.55 -9.95 -7.59
N THR A 252 -9.11 -8.78 -7.27
CA THR A 252 -9.15 -7.64 -8.19
C THR A 252 -7.82 -6.91 -8.30
N PHE A 253 -7.06 -6.81 -7.19
CA PHE A 253 -5.71 -6.26 -7.22
C PHE A 253 -4.78 -7.11 -8.10
N HIS A 254 -4.81 -8.44 -7.92
CA HIS A 254 -4.07 -9.37 -8.77
C HIS A 254 -4.45 -9.21 -10.25
N ALA A 255 -5.76 -9.20 -10.56
CA ALA A 255 -6.25 -9.08 -11.93
C ALA A 255 -5.86 -7.76 -12.59
N ALA A 256 -5.86 -6.64 -11.86
CA ALA A 256 -5.55 -5.33 -12.40
C ALA A 256 -4.05 -5.08 -12.57
N THR A 257 -3.22 -5.58 -11.66
CA THR A 257 -1.78 -5.28 -11.62
C THR A 257 -0.91 -6.35 -12.24
N GLY A 258 -1.37 -7.61 -12.24
CA GLY A 258 -0.54 -8.78 -12.52
C GLY A 258 0.44 -9.14 -11.40
N GLU A 259 0.39 -8.47 -10.25
CA GLU A 259 1.28 -8.72 -9.12
C GLU A 259 1.03 -10.13 -8.55
N PRO A 260 2.05 -10.99 -8.40
CA PRO A 260 1.86 -12.30 -7.80
C PRO A 260 1.50 -12.18 -6.31
N TYR A 261 0.90 -13.23 -5.76
CA TYR A 261 0.80 -13.35 -4.31
C TYR A 261 2.20 -13.44 -3.70
N ALA A 262 2.38 -12.82 -2.54
CA ALA A 262 3.64 -12.80 -1.81
C ALA A 262 4.20 -14.23 -1.63
N ASP A 263 5.48 -14.43 -1.95
CA ASP A 263 6.17 -15.72 -1.83
C ASP A 263 7.01 -15.87 -0.55
N TYR A 264 7.02 -14.83 0.28
CA TYR A 264 7.81 -14.73 1.51
C TYR A 264 6.96 -14.60 2.78
N VAL A 265 5.66 -14.35 2.62
CA VAL A 265 4.68 -14.17 3.71
C VAL A 265 3.28 -14.51 3.20
N ALA A 266 2.33 -14.71 4.12
CA ALA A 266 0.94 -15.06 3.84
C ALA A 266 0.73 -16.45 3.20
N ASP A 267 -0.53 -16.91 3.13
CA ASP A 267 -0.93 -18.09 2.37
C ASP A 267 -1.93 -17.67 1.28
N GLN A 268 -1.61 -17.97 0.02
CA GLN A 268 -2.42 -17.55 -1.14
C GLN A 268 -2.77 -16.05 -1.13
N GLY A 269 -1.79 -15.21 -0.75
CA GLY A 269 -1.95 -13.75 -0.67
C GLY A 269 -2.85 -13.26 0.47
N LEU A 270 -3.18 -14.11 1.45
CA LEU A 270 -4.01 -13.77 2.60
C LEU A 270 -3.27 -14.05 3.91
N ASP A 271 -3.31 -13.08 4.82
CA ASP A 271 -2.76 -13.20 6.15
C ASP A 271 -3.81 -12.80 7.19
N THR A 272 -3.95 -13.56 8.28
CA THR A 272 -4.95 -13.28 9.32
C THR A 272 -4.25 -12.98 10.63
N ARG A 273 -4.38 -11.74 11.11
CA ARG A 273 -3.52 -11.19 12.17
C ARG A 273 -4.31 -10.53 13.29
N SER A 274 -3.75 -10.57 14.51
CA SER A 274 -4.32 -9.97 15.72
C SER A 274 -3.42 -8.88 16.35
N ASP A 275 -2.35 -8.46 15.67
CA ASP A 275 -1.33 -7.55 16.20
C ASP A 275 -1.38 -6.14 15.58
N LEU A 276 -2.39 -5.85 14.74
CA LEU A 276 -2.54 -4.57 14.05
C LEU A 276 -3.67 -3.74 14.66
N GLY A 277 -3.34 -2.64 15.33
CA GLY A 277 -4.32 -1.78 16.00
C GLY A 277 -5.42 -1.25 15.08
N GLY A 278 -5.06 -0.91 13.84
CA GLY A 278 -6.03 -0.51 12.82
C GLY A 278 -7.11 -1.56 12.54
N LEU A 279 -6.78 -2.86 12.63
CA LEU A 279 -7.71 -3.97 12.45
C LEU A 279 -8.43 -4.36 13.74
N ASN A 280 -7.70 -4.41 14.85
CA ASN A 280 -8.23 -4.79 16.16
C ASN A 280 -9.31 -3.82 16.64
N LEU A 281 -9.11 -2.51 16.40
CA LEU A 281 -9.99 -1.45 16.87
C LEU A 281 -11.10 -1.08 15.88
N SER A 282 -11.13 -1.68 14.69
CA SER A 282 -12.16 -1.37 13.69
C SER A 282 -13.51 -1.98 14.08
N THR A 283 -14.57 -1.17 13.99
CA THR A 283 -15.98 -1.61 14.09
C THR A 283 -16.67 -1.61 12.72
N VAL A 284 -15.93 -1.29 11.65
CA VAL A 284 -16.36 -1.40 10.24
C VAL A 284 -15.53 -2.46 9.51
N PRO A 285 -16.03 -3.08 8.42
CA PRO A 285 -15.23 -4.01 7.63
C PRO A 285 -13.91 -3.37 7.16
N LYS A 286 -12.77 -3.94 7.54
CA LYS A 286 -11.44 -3.35 7.26
C LYS A 286 -10.41 -4.42 6.93
N VAL A 287 -9.55 -4.14 5.96
CA VAL A 287 -8.35 -4.93 5.61
C VAL A 287 -7.14 -4.02 5.45
N PHE A 288 -5.94 -4.59 5.50
CA PHE A 288 -4.72 -3.95 5.01
C PHE A 288 -4.32 -4.63 3.71
N ILE A 289 -3.70 -3.89 2.80
CA ILE A 289 -3.00 -4.45 1.65
C ILE A 289 -1.55 -4.00 1.69
N GLU A 290 -0.66 -4.98 1.63
CA GLU A 290 0.75 -4.78 1.33
C GLU A 290 0.93 -5.00 -0.17
N CYS A 291 1.08 -3.92 -0.93
CA CYS A 291 0.96 -3.94 -2.39
C CYS A 291 2.13 -4.60 -3.13
N GLY A 292 3.23 -4.87 -2.43
CA GLY A 292 4.47 -5.43 -2.98
C GLY A 292 5.62 -5.24 -2.00
N ASN A 293 6.78 -5.87 -2.26
CA ASN A 293 7.97 -5.72 -1.41
C ASN A 293 8.88 -4.58 -1.92
N MET A 294 8.96 -3.47 -1.19
CA MET A 294 9.79 -2.33 -1.54
C MET A 294 11.30 -2.64 -1.54
N ARG A 295 11.72 -3.73 -0.89
CA ARG A 295 13.12 -4.22 -0.90
C ARG A 295 13.41 -5.18 -2.06
N ASN A 296 12.42 -5.55 -2.85
CA ASN A 296 12.60 -6.31 -4.07
C ASN A 296 12.72 -5.35 -5.27
N ALA A 297 13.77 -5.51 -6.08
CA ALA A 297 14.00 -4.62 -7.21
C ALA A 297 12.87 -4.64 -8.26
N GLY A 298 12.21 -5.78 -8.45
CA GLY A 298 11.09 -5.92 -9.38
C GLY A 298 9.85 -5.18 -8.90
N ASP A 299 9.47 -5.40 -7.65
CA ASP A 299 8.30 -4.73 -7.06
C ASP A 299 8.55 -3.24 -6.85
N ALA A 300 9.74 -2.85 -6.40
CA ALA A 300 10.14 -1.44 -6.32
C ALA A 300 10.04 -0.73 -7.69
N GLY A 301 10.45 -1.40 -8.77
CA GLY A 301 10.31 -0.88 -10.13
C GLY A 301 8.84 -0.66 -10.54
N LYS A 302 7.93 -1.55 -10.12
CA LYS A 302 6.49 -1.38 -10.33
C LYS A 302 5.91 -0.27 -9.44
N MET A 303 6.24 -0.25 -8.15
CA MET A 303 5.70 0.73 -7.20
C MET A 303 6.15 2.17 -7.52
N THR A 304 7.32 2.34 -8.11
CA THR A 304 7.80 3.65 -8.60
C THR A 304 7.19 4.06 -9.95
N ASP A 305 6.60 3.13 -10.72
CA ASP A 305 5.90 3.41 -11.97
C ASP A 305 4.49 4.01 -11.72
N PRO A 306 4.22 5.27 -12.13
CA PRO A 306 2.90 5.88 -11.95
C PRO A 306 1.77 5.15 -12.68
N GLN A 307 2.04 4.47 -13.81
CA GLN A 307 1.02 3.68 -14.51
C GLN A 307 0.65 2.43 -13.72
N TRP A 308 1.62 1.78 -13.09
CA TRP A 308 1.35 0.65 -12.22
C TRP A 308 0.60 1.08 -10.96
N ARG A 309 0.96 2.21 -10.33
CA ARG A 309 0.17 2.78 -9.21
C ARG A 309 -1.28 3.08 -9.58
N GLN A 310 -1.52 3.54 -10.81
CA GLN A 310 -2.89 3.69 -11.31
C GLN A 310 -3.63 2.35 -11.43
N ARG A 311 -2.96 1.29 -11.91
CA ARG A 311 -3.55 -0.06 -11.97
C ARG A 311 -3.81 -0.63 -10.58
N ALA A 312 -2.91 -0.40 -9.63
CA ALA A 312 -3.09 -0.76 -8.23
C ALA A 312 -4.36 -0.11 -7.66
N ALA A 313 -4.50 1.22 -7.82
CA ALA A 313 -5.70 1.94 -7.39
C ALA A 313 -6.97 1.43 -8.09
N GLN A 314 -6.91 1.10 -9.38
CA GLN A 314 -8.04 0.51 -10.11
C GLN A 314 -8.46 -0.84 -9.52
N GLY A 315 -7.50 -1.74 -9.26
CA GLY A 315 -7.78 -3.03 -8.64
C GLY A 315 -8.42 -2.91 -7.27
N LEU A 316 -8.01 -1.93 -6.47
CA LEU A 316 -8.64 -1.63 -5.17
C LEU A 316 -10.07 -1.09 -5.33
N ALA A 317 -10.31 -0.18 -6.27
CA ALA A 317 -11.66 0.35 -6.56
C ALA A 317 -12.63 -0.74 -7.05
N ASP A 318 -12.15 -1.66 -7.87
CA ASP A 318 -12.91 -2.82 -8.34
C ASP A 318 -13.26 -3.75 -7.18
N GLY A 319 -12.34 -3.95 -6.23
CA GLY A 319 -12.55 -4.74 -5.03
C GLY A 319 -13.64 -4.17 -4.13
N PHE A 320 -13.61 -2.86 -3.87
CA PHE A 320 -14.69 -2.17 -3.16
C PHE A 320 -16.03 -2.27 -3.89
N THR A 321 -16.02 -2.08 -5.22
CA THR A 321 -17.24 -2.22 -6.03
C THR A 321 -17.80 -3.63 -5.94
N ARG A 322 -16.95 -4.66 -5.99
CA ARG A 322 -17.36 -6.06 -5.82
C ARG A 322 -17.94 -6.33 -4.42
N PHE A 323 -17.33 -5.78 -3.38
CA PHE A 323 -17.77 -5.98 -1.99
C PHE A 323 -19.07 -5.24 -1.66
N LEU A 324 -19.22 -3.99 -2.13
CA LEU A 324 -20.32 -3.09 -1.73
C LEU A 324 -21.50 -3.09 -2.70
N ARG A 325 -21.44 -3.83 -3.81
CA ARG A 325 -22.60 -3.96 -4.69
C ARG A 325 -23.77 -4.59 -3.93
N PRO A 326 -25.00 -4.04 -4.06
CA PRO A 326 -26.19 -4.71 -3.54
C PRO A 326 -26.27 -6.13 -4.11
N ALA A 327 -26.60 -7.11 -3.26
CA ALA A 327 -27.06 -8.40 -3.77
C ALA A 327 -28.32 -8.11 -4.59
N GLY A 328 -28.26 -8.42 -5.89
CA GLY A 328 -29.39 -8.30 -6.81
C GLY A 328 -30.50 -9.28 -6.49
#